data_AF-A0A7Y5NJ44-F1
#
_entry.id   AF-A0A7Y5NJ44-F1
#
_cell.length_a   1.000
_cell.length_b   1.000
_cell.length_c   1.000
_cell.angle_alpha   90.00
_cell.angle_beta   90.00
_cell.angle_gamma   90.00
#
_symmetry.space_group_name_H-M   'P 1'
#
loop_
_entity.id
_entity.type
_entity.pdbx_description
1 polymer ?
#
loop_
_entity_poly.entity_id
_entity_poly.type
_entity_poly.pdbx_seq_one_letter_code
_entity_poly.pdbx_strand_id
1 'polypeptide(L)'
;MDAKQREQERAQERRNRPGARAQFTRLKDADRSFDYEFWQSLPAEERLGAMWQLVVDMRILRGEHEVEPRLLRHVCSIEYRKR
;
A
#
# COMPACT_ATOMS: atom_id res chain seq x y z
N MET A 1 18.05 13.27 13.89
CA MET A 1 17.41 13.47 12.58
C MET A 1 16.35 14.55 12.65
N ASP A 2 16.45 15.54 11.77
CA ASP A 2 15.47 16.61 11.61
C ASP A 2 14.10 16.06 11.17
N ALA A 3 13.01 16.71 11.56
CA ALA A 3 11.64 16.29 11.24
C ALA A 3 11.35 16.37 9.74
N LYS A 4 11.94 17.35 9.04
CA LYS A 4 11.83 17.49 7.58
C LYS A 4 12.46 16.33 6.84
N GLN A 5 13.61 15.87 7.32
CA GLN A 5 14.38 14.80 6.70
C GLN A 5 13.62 13.46 6.79
N ARG A 6 12.99 13.18 7.93
CA ARG A 6 12.11 12.01 8.12
C ARG A 6 10.87 12.02 7.22
N GLU A 7 10.33 13.19 6.92
CA GLU A 7 9.17 13.29 6.01
C GLU A 7 9.58 13.08 4.55
N GLN A 8 10.75 13.56 4.16
CA GLN A 8 11.32 13.31 2.84
C GLN A 8 11.61 11.83 2.61
N GLU A 9 12.20 11.15 3.59
CA GLU A 9 12.44 9.70 3.55
C GLU A 9 11.14 8.92 3.39
N ARG A 10 10.10 9.25 4.18
CA ARG A 10 8.77 8.62 4.04
C ARG A 10 8.12 8.91 2.70
N ALA A 11 8.25 10.13 2.18
CA ALA A 11 7.75 10.47 0.86
C ALA A 11 8.45 9.67 -0.25
N GLN A 12 9.75 9.44 -0.11
CA GLN A 12 10.51 8.62 -1.04
C GLN A 12 10.12 7.15 -0.95
N GLU A 13 9.97 6.62 0.27
CA GLU A 13 9.48 5.26 0.50
C GLU A 13 8.09 5.06 -0.13
N ARG A 14 7.15 6.01 0.05
CA ARG A 14 5.84 6.01 -0.60
C ARG A 14 5.94 5.87 -2.11
N ARG A 15 6.81 6.66 -2.75
CA ARG A 15 7.04 6.61 -4.21
C ARG A 15 7.66 5.28 -4.66
N ASN A 16 8.43 4.62 -3.80
CA ASN A 16 9.14 3.40 -4.11
C ASN A 16 8.31 2.14 -3.84
N ARG A 17 7.15 2.23 -3.17
CA ARG A 17 6.28 1.06 -2.95
C ARG A 17 5.82 0.50 -4.29
N PRO A 18 5.66 -0.84 -4.40
CA PRO A 18 5.08 -1.43 -5.59
C PRO A 18 3.69 -0.83 -5.82
N GLY A 19 3.56 0.01 -6.84
CA GLY A 19 2.28 0.58 -7.23
C GLY A 19 1.34 -0.50 -7.74
N ALA A 20 0.04 -0.20 -7.73
CA ALA A 20 -0.94 -1.07 -8.38
C ALA A 20 -0.60 -1.19 -9.87
N ARG A 21 -0.47 -2.42 -10.37
CA ARG A 21 -0.45 -2.66 -11.82
C ARG A 21 -1.88 -2.48 -12.34
N ALA A 22 -2.01 -1.85 -13.50
CA ALA A 22 -3.29 -1.70 -14.19
C ALA A 22 -3.18 -2.26 -15.61
N GLN A 23 -4.23 -2.92 -16.06
CA GLN A 23 -4.35 -3.42 -17.42
C GLN A 23 -5.72 -3.05 -17.99
N PHE A 24 -5.73 -2.52 -19.21
CA PHE A 24 -6.97 -2.38 -19.97
C PHE A 24 -7.30 -3.72 -20.64
N THR A 25 -8.43 -4.30 -20.26
CA THR A 25 -8.96 -5.52 -20.86
C THR A 25 -10.46 -5.37 -21.13
N ARG A 26 -11.01 -6.26 -21.96
CA ARG A 26 -12.46 -6.34 -22.13
C ARG A 26 -13.05 -7.03 -20.91
N LEU A 27 -14.25 -6.64 -20.50
CA LEU A 27 -14.90 -7.19 -19.30
C LEU A 27 -15.04 -8.72 -19.36
N LYS A 28 -15.32 -9.28 -20.53
CA LYS A 28 -15.44 -10.74 -20.74
C LYS A 28 -14.12 -11.51 -20.58
N ASP A 29 -13.00 -10.80 -20.72
CA ASP A 29 -11.64 -11.35 -20.68
C ASP A 29 -10.96 -11.01 -19.32
N ALA A 30 -11.70 -10.41 -18.37
CA ALA A 30 -11.22 -10.02 -17.05
C ALA A 30 -11.35 -11.19 -16.03
N ASP A 31 -10.44 -12.15 -16.11
CA ASP A 31 -10.46 -13.41 -15.33
C ASP A 31 -9.69 -13.35 -13.99
N ARG A 32 -9.18 -12.17 -13.61
CA ARG A 32 -8.32 -11.91 -12.43
C ARG A 32 -6.92 -12.52 -12.48
N SER A 33 -6.53 -13.22 -13.55
CA SER A 33 -5.19 -13.81 -13.67
C SER A 33 -4.10 -12.74 -13.56
N PHE A 34 -4.34 -11.56 -14.13
CA PHE A 34 -3.47 -10.39 -14.01
C PHE A 34 -3.24 -9.95 -12.54
N ASP A 35 -4.31 -9.89 -11.75
CA ASP A 35 -4.22 -9.52 -10.33
C ASP A 35 -3.45 -10.59 -9.55
N TYR A 36 -3.76 -11.87 -9.81
CA TYR A 36 -3.09 -12.99 -9.13
C TYR A 36 -1.59 -13.00 -9.41
N GLU A 37 -1.17 -12.83 -10.66
CA GLU A 37 0.25 -12.78 -11.04
C GLU A 37 0.99 -11.66 -10.30
N PHE A 38 0.39 -10.46 -10.25
CA PHE A 38 0.98 -9.34 -9.51
C PHE A 38 1.15 -9.68 -8.03
N TRP A 39 0.08 -10.09 -7.35
CA TRP A 39 0.14 -10.39 -5.92
C TRP A 39 1.06 -11.55 -5.59
N GLN A 40 1.11 -12.58 -6.44
CA GLN A 40 1.99 -13.72 -6.24
C GLN A 40 3.47 -13.38 -6.45
N SER A 41 3.79 -12.43 -7.33
CA SER A 41 5.17 -12.00 -7.58
C SER A 41 5.83 -11.25 -6.41
N LEU A 42 5.03 -10.68 -5.51
CA LEU A 42 5.54 -9.86 -4.40
C LEU A 42 5.91 -10.73 -3.18
N PRO A 43 7.04 -10.44 -2.49
CA PRO A 43 7.30 -10.92 -1.14
C PRO A 43 6.21 -10.50 -0.14
N ALA A 44 6.09 -11.22 0.99
CA ALA A 44 5.03 -10.98 1.96
C ALA A 44 5.00 -9.53 2.50
N GLU A 45 6.17 -8.95 2.77
CA GLU A 45 6.30 -7.56 3.24
C GLU A 45 5.86 -6.55 2.18
N GLU A 46 6.27 -6.75 0.93
CA GLU A 46 5.90 -5.89 -0.19
C GLU A 46 4.40 -5.96 -0.52
N ARG A 47 3.77 -7.13 -0.34
CA ARG A 47 2.30 -7.25 -0.48
C ARG A 47 1.57 -6.34 0.50
N LEU A 48 2.04 -6.26 1.74
CA LEU A 48 1.44 -5.37 2.75
C LEU A 48 1.61 -3.91 2.33
N GLY A 49 2.79 -3.53 1.85
CA GLY A 49 3.07 -2.20 1.33
C GLY A 49 2.17 -1.82 0.15
N ALA A 50 2.03 -2.71 -0.84
CA ALA A 50 1.17 -2.50 -2.01
C ALA A 50 -0.32 -2.41 -1.63
N MET A 51 -0.78 -3.26 -0.71
CA MET A 51 -2.16 -3.19 -0.19
C MET A 51 -2.40 -1.87 0.56
N TRP A 52 -1.43 -1.40 1.35
CA TRP A 52 -1.55 -0.12 2.05
C TRP A 52 -1.62 1.06 1.06
N GLN A 53 -0.85 1.01 -0.02
CA GLN A 53 -0.91 2.03 -1.06
C GLN A 53 -2.31 2.10 -1.70
N LEU A 54 -2.95 0.96 -1.98
CA LEU A 54 -4.34 0.95 -2.49
C LEU A 54 -5.34 1.64 -1.54
N VAL A 55 -5.15 1.52 -0.23
CA VAL A 55 -5.99 2.22 0.76
C VAL A 55 -5.77 3.73 0.68
N VAL A 56 -4.53 4.18 0.56
CA VAL A 56 -4.19 5.60 0.39
C VAL A 56 -4.79 6.13 -0.91
N ASP A 57 -4.60 5.42 -2.03
CA ASP A 57 -5.13 5.80 -3.34
C ASP A 57 -6.65 5.94 -3.31
N MET A 58 -7.34 5.00 -2.65
CA MET A 58 -8.79 5.05 -2.50
C MET A 58 -9.28 6.27 -1.70
N ARG A 59 -8.53 6.69 -0.67
CA ARG A 59 -8.83 7.92 0.08
C ARG A 59 -8.62 9.17 -0.78
N ILE A 60 -7.55 9.19 -1.57
CA ILE A 60 -7.27 10.28 -2.52
C ILE A 60 -8.41 10.38 -3.55
N LEU A 61 -8.86 9.25 -4.11
CA LEU A 61 -9.98 9.20 -5.05
C LEU A 61 -11.30 9.68 -4.44
N ARG A 62 -11.45 9.58 -3.12
CA ARG A 62 -12.59 10.14 -2.36
C ARG A 62 -12.46 11.64 -2.06
N GLY A 63 -11.37 12.29 -2.49
CA GLY A 63 -11.08 13.69 -2.21
C GLY A 63 -10.50 13.93 -0.82
N GLU A 64 -10.06 12.89 -0.11
CA GLU A 64 -9.34 13.05 1.15
C GLU A 64 -7.87 13.40 0.91
N HIS A 65 -7.21 13.95 1.92
CA HIS A 65 -5.78 14.28 1.82
C HIS A 65 -4.90 13.03 1.65
N GLU A 66 -3.82 13.18 0.88
CA GLU A 66 -2.75 12.17 0.66
C GLU A 66 -1.98 11.79 1.93
N VAL A 67 -2.43 12.24 3.11
CA VAL A 67 -1.81 11.92 4.38
C VAL A 67 -2.20 10.50 4.77
N GLU A 68 -1.18 9.64 4.89
CA GLU A 68 -1.37 8.26 5.32
C GLU A 68 -2.16 8.21 6.63
N PRO A 69 -3.17 7.32 6.73
CA PRO A 69 -3.89 7.14 7.97
C PRO A 69 -2.91 6.72 9.07
N ARG A 70 -2.94 7.41 10.22
CA ARG A 70 -2.18 6.95 11.38
C ARG A 70 -2.83 5.68 11.92
N LEU A 71 -2.00 4.81 12.50
CA LEU A 71 -2.49 3.71 13.34
C LEU A 71 -3.52 4.27 14.33
N LEU A 72 -4.64 3.55 14.45
CA LEU A 72 -5.68 3.85 15.43
C LEU A 72 -5.03 3.92 16.81
N ARG A 73 -5.25 5.03 17.53
CA ARG A 73 -4.67 5.26 18.86
C ARG A 73 -5.08 4.22 19.91
N HIS A 74 -6.11 3.43 19.62
CA HIS A 74 -6.61 2.33 20.46
C HIS A 74 -5.88 1.01 20.22
N VAL A 75 -5.04 0.91 19.19
CA VAL A 75 -4.13 -0.23 19.00
C VAL A 75 -2.93 0.00 19.91
N CYS A 76 -3.00 -0.54 21.13
CA CYS A 76 -2.03 -0.23 22.20
C CYS A 76 -0.70 -0.99 22.10
N SER A 77 -0.64 -2.13 21.41
CA SER A 77 0.62 -2.84 21.16
C SER A 77 0.47 -3.86 20.04
N ILE A 78 1.56 -4.14 19.32
CA ILE A 78 1.72 -5.29 18.43
C ILE A 78 2.67 -6.24 19.14
N GLU A 79 2.20 -7.43 19.54
CA GLU A 79 3.02 -8.45 20.17
C GLU A 79 3.37 -9.56 19.17
N TYR A 80 4.67 -9.79 18.97
CA TYR A 80 5.14 -10.94 18.22
C TYR A 80 5.07 -12.20 19.08
N ARG A 81 4.06 -13.04 18.87
CA ARG A 81 4.06 -14.41 19.40
C ARG A 81 4.89 -15.32 18.49
N LYS A 82 6.05 -15.76 18.97
CA LYS A 82 6.76 -16.91 18.38
C LYS A 82 5.87 -18.14 18.55
N ARG A 83 5.61 -18.84 17.44
CA ARG A 83 5.07 -20.21 17.45
C ARG A 83 6.20 -21.21 17.63
#